data_AF-A0A820YDR2-F1
#
_entry.id   AF-A0A820YDR2-F1
#
_cell.length_a   1.000
_cell.length_b   1.000
_cell.length_c   1.000
_cell.angle_alpha   90.00
_cell.angle_beta   90.00
_cell.angle_gamma   90.00
#
_symmetry.space_group_name_H-M   'P 1'
#
loop_
_entity.id
_entity.type
_entity.pdbx_description
1 polymer ?
#
loop_
_entity_poly.entity_id
_entity_poly.type
_entity_poly.pdbx_seq_one_letter_code
_entity_poly.pdbx_strand_id
1 'polypeptide(L)'
;MLNINNFIFKLNKTTSTTKYYRCEDSRCTVTARTDLEDNILNIKGDHCHPPEPEEIQIRVFKQVVKARAISESTPIPQIYDEEAARIDLSTLAIAALPSQGELGSTLNKARRLQTPSIPNSQLFDIPQSYTKTLKNLPFLCIDQIIKRKTRIL
;
A
#
# COMPACT_ATOMS: atom_id res chain seq x y z
N MET A 1 -1.50 1.28 14.70
CA MET A 1 -2.70 2.14 14.79
C MET A 1 -3.68 1.40 15.65
N LEU A 2 -4.25 2.06 16.65
CA LEU A 2 -5.21 1.43 17.56
C LEU A 2 -6.61 2.01 17.26
N ASN A 3 -7.62 1.16 17.17
CA ASN A 3 -9.01 1.55 16.99
C ASN A 3 -9.78 1.22 18.27
N ILE A 4 -10.45 2.22 18.85
CA ILE A 4 -11.32 2.03 20.01
C ILE A 4 -12.59 2.87 19.78
N ASN A 5 -13.77 2.25 19.89
CA ASN A 5 -15.07 2.92 19.77
C ASN A 5 -15.20 3.80 18.51
N ASN A 6 -14.66 3.33 17.38
CA ASN A 6 -14.64 4.05 16.11
C ASN A 6 -13.81 5.35 16.10
N PHE A 7 -12.85 5.46 17.03
CA PHE A 7 -11.83 6.49 17.05
C PHE A 7 -10.46 5.91 16.78
N ILE A 8 -9.66 6.66 16.02
CA ILE A 8 -8.31 6.24 15.66
C ILE A 8 -7.29 6.87 16.59
N PHE A 9 -6.40 6.03 17.08
CA PHE A 9 -5.33 6.38 17.98
C PHE A 9 -3.95 6.12 17.34
N LYS A 10 -3.08 7.12 17.46
CA LYS A 10 -1.66 7.05 17.08
C LYS A 10 -0.82 6.70 18.29
N LEU A 11 0.15 5.79 18.09
CA LEU A 11 1.11 5.45 19.12
C LEU A 11 1.96 6.68 19.42
N ASN A 12 1.97 7.10 20.68
CA ASN A 12 2.75 8.25 21.15
C ASN A 12 4.09 7.78 21.74
N LYS A 13 4.04 6.80 22.65
CA LYS A 13 5.24 6.20 23.24
C LYS A 13 4.98 4.79 23.73
N THR A 14 6.04 3.99 23.79
CA THR A 14 6.02 2.66 24.38
C THR A 14 6.96 2.63 25.58
N THR A 15 6.51 2.02 26.67
CA THR A 15 7.32 1.72 27.86
C THR A 15 7.49 0.20 27.95
N SER A 16 8.33 -0.28 28.87
CA SER A 16 8.58 -1.72 29.08
C SER A 16 7.31 -2.55 29.37
N THR A 17 6.24 -1.93 29.87
CA THR A 17 5.01 -2.65 30.24
C THR A 17 3.76 -2.17 29.52
N THR A 18 3.77 -0.94 28.98
CA THR A 18 2.55 -0.33 28.45
C THR A 18 2.81 0.58 27.26
N LYS A 19 1.87 0.61 26.33
CA LYS A 19 1.84 1.52 25.19
C LYS A 19 0.89 2.68 25.48
N TYR A 20 1.30 3.88 25.11
CA TYR A 20 0.53 5.10 25.24
C TYR A 20 0.16 5.63 23.87
N TYR A 21 -1.10 5.93 23.70
CA TYR A 21 -1.67 6.43 22.47
C TYR A 21 -2.35 7.77 22.68
N ARG A 22 -2.38 8.58 21.62
CA ARG A 22 -3.16 9.81 21.53
C ARG A 22 -4.13 9.68 20.37
N CYS A 23 -5.29 10.31 20.46
CA CYS A 23 -6.18 10.46 19.32
C CYS A 23 -5.43 11.03 18.10
N GLU A 24 -5.84 10.61 16.92
CA GLU A 24 -5.25 11.05 15.68
C GLU A 24 -5.56 12.51 15.31
N ASP A 25 -6.75 13.02 15.65
CA ASP A 25 -7.07 14.44 15.45
C ASP A 25 -6.19 15.28 16.38
N SER A 26 -5.43 16.21 15.80
CA SER A 26 -4.50 17.08 16.52
C SER A 26 -5.18 18.01 17.52
N ARG A 27 -6.47 18.31 17.33
CA ARG A 27 -7.30 19.13 18.22
C ARG A 27 -7.90 18.30 19.35
N CYS A 28 -7.78 16.97 19.30
CA CYS A 28 -8.29 16.08 20.31
C CYS A 28 -7.22 15.74 21.35
N THR A 29 -7.60 15.80 22.63
CA THR A 29 -6.70 15.56 23.77
C THR A 29 -6.86 14.17 24.36
N VAL A 30 -7.76 13.34 23.83
CA VAL A 30 -8.02 11.99 24.34
C VAL A 30 -6.78 11.12 24.20
N THR A 31 -6.50 10.36 25.26
CA THR A 31 -5.39 9.43 25.32
C THR A 31 -5.87 8.05 25.73
N ALA A 32 -5.23 7.01 25.19
CA ALA A 32 -5.49 5.63 25.54
C ALA A 32 -4.20 4.97 25.99
N ARG A 33 -4.31 4.00 26.89
CA ARG A 33 -3.21 3.17 27.37
C ARG A 33 -3.59 1.71 27.17
N THR A 34 -2.67 0.95 26.61
CA THR A 34 -2.78 -0.51 26.52
C THR A 34 -1.58 -1.17 27.19
N ASP A 35 -1.69 -2.46 27.45
CA ASP A 35 -0.53 -3.31 27.70
C ASP A 35 0.27 -3.55 26.39
N LEU A 36 1.26 -4.44 26.46
CA LEU A 36 2.05 -4.80 25.28
C LEU A 36 1.28 -5.67 24.27
N GLU A 37 0.25 -6.37 24.73
CA GLU A 37 -0.64 -7.23 23.93
C GLU A 37 -1.83 -6.47 23.33
N ASP A 38 -1.85 -5.14 23.50
CA ASP A 38 -2.88 -4.23 23.02
C ASP A 38 -4.26 -4.36 23.73
N ASN A 39 -4.31 -4.97 24.91
CA ASN A 39 -5.48 -4.92 25.79
C ASN A 39 -5.63 -3.51 26.38
N ILE A 40 -6.84 -2.96 26.32
CA ILE A 40 -7.14 -1.60 26.80
C ILE A 40 -7.07 -1.57 28.32
N LEU A 41 -6.13 -0.79 28.85
CA LEU A 41 -5.99 -0.57 30.29
C LEU A 41 -6.80 0.64 30.75
N ASN A 42 -6.75 1.73 29.97
CA ASN A 42 -7.45 2.97 30.32
C ASN A 42 -7.60 3.90 29.11
N ILE A 43 -8.66 4.72 29.12
CA ILE A 43 -8.90 5.81 28.18
C ILE A 43 -9.23 7.05 29.00
N LYS A 44 -8.60 8.18 28.68
CA LYS A 44 -8.75 9.45 29.41
C LYS A 44 -9.16 10.58 28.48
N GLY A 45 -10.17 11.34 28.92
CA GLY A 45 -10.73 12.50 28.23
C GLY A 45 -11.92 12.14 27.34
N ASP A 46 -12.56 13.18 26.81
CA ASP A 46 -13.71 13.06 25.90
C ASP A 46 -13.34 13.58 24.51
N HIS A 47 -13.83 12.91 23.47
CA HIS A 47 -13.58 13.32 22.10
C HIS A 47 -14.34 14.61 21.77
N CYS A 48 -13.66 15.54 21.11
CA CYS A 48 -14.23 16.81 20.62
C CYS A 48 -14.68 16.75 19.15
N HIS A 49 -14.70 15.56 18.57
CA HIS A 49 -15.09 15.29 17.20
C HIS A 49 -15.93 14.00 17.13
N PRO A 50 -16.78 13.84 16.11
CA PRO A 50 -17.55 12.61 15.95
C PRO A 50 -16.65 11.42 15.61
N PRO A 51 -17.11 10.19 15.87
CA PRO A 51 -16.45 8.98 15.39
C PRO A 51 -16.50 8.90 13.86
N GLU A 52 -15.48 8.30 13.26
CA GLU A 52 -15.32 8.20 11.79
C GLU A 52 -15.19 6.72 11.38
N PRO A 53 -16.28 5.93 11.47
CA PRO A 53 -16.25 4.50 11.18
C PRO A 53 -15.89 4.20 9.71
N GLU A 54 -16.27 5.07 8.77
CA GLU A 54 -15.93 4.92 7.35
C GLU A 54 -14.42 5.03 7.14
N GLU A 55 -13.76 5.97 7.82
CA GLU A 55 -12.31 6.13 7.69
C GLU A 55 -11.56 4.89 8.20
N ILE A 56 -12.06 4.31 9.29
CA ILE A 56 -11.53 3.05 9.83
C ILE A 56 -11.67 1.94 8.79
N GLN A 57 -12.84 1.78 8.19
CA GLN A 57 -13.09 0.77 7.16
C GLN A 57 -12.13 0.95 5.96
N ILE A 58 -11.96 2.18 5.48
CA ILE A 58 -11.04 2.50 4.39
C ILE A 58 -9.58 2.18 4.76
N ARG A 59 -9.18 2.44 6.01
CA ARG A 59 -7.81 2.12 6.48
C ARG A 59 -7.58 0.62 6.61
N VAL A 60 -8.56 -0.13 7.12
CA VAL A 60 -8.52 -1.60 7.16
C VAL A 60 -8.40 -2.14 5.74
N PHE A 61 -9.24 -1.68 4.81
CA PHE A 61 -9.16 -2.02 3.39
C PHE A 61 -7.75 -1.77 2.82
N LYS A 62 -7.18 -0.57 3.01
CA LYS A 62 -5.83 -0.23 2.56
C LYS A 62 -4.76 -1.18 3.13
N GLN A 63 -4.89 -1.59 4.40
CA GLN A 63 -3.96 -2.51 5.04
C GLN A 63 -4.05 -3.91 4.43
N VAL A 64 -5.25 -4.43 4.20
CA VAL A 64 -5.47 -5.75 3.59
C VAL A 64 -4.93 -5.79 2.15
N VAL A 65 -5.30 -4.81 1.32
CA VAL A 65 -4.80 -4.72 -0.06
C VAL A 65 -3.28 -4.60 -0.09
N LYS A 66 -2.69 -3.80 0.81
CA LYS A 66 -1.23 -3.67 0.91
C LYS A 66 -0.56 -4.96 1.36
N ALA A 67 -1.14 -5.68 2.33
CA ALA A 67 -0.61 -6.96 2.79
C ALA A 67 -0.60 -7.99 1.66
N ARG A 68 -1.72 -8.15 0.94
CA ARG A 68 -1.81 -9.02 -0.24
C ARG A 68 -0.84 -8.61 -1.34
N ALA A 69 -0.70 -7.31 -1.58
CA ALA A 69 0.25 -6.81 -2.57
C ALA A 69 1.71 -7.15 -2.24
N ILE A 70 2.06 -7.34 -0.96
CA ILE A 70 3.42 -7.73 -0.53
C ILE A 70 3.62 -9.25 -0.58
N SER A 71 2.58 -10.04 -0.32
CA SER A 71 2.69 -11.51 -0.22
C SER A 71 2.45 -12.23 -1.54
N GLU A 72 1.58 -11.71 -2.40
CA GLU A 72 1.13 -12.38 -3.62
C GLU A 72 1.73 -11.76 -4.89
N SER A 73 1.80 -12.53 -5.97
CA SER A 73 2.21 -12.05 -7.31
C SER A 73 1.03 -11.59 -8.18
N THR A 74 -0.20 -11.67 -7.67
CA THR A 74 -1.44 -11.26 -8.37
C THR A 74 -1.39 -9.78 -8.76
N PRO A 75 -1.85 -9.37 -9.96
CA PRO A 75 -1.84 -7.97 -10.37
C PRO A 75 -2.56 -7.06 -9.37
N ILE A 76 -2.00 -5.88 -9.08
CA ILE A 76 -2.57 -4.93 -8.10
C ILE A 76 -4.03 -4.54 -8.40
N PRO A 77 -4.42 -4.26 -9.67
CA PRO A 77 -5.82 -3.96 -9.97
C PRO A 77 -6.76 -5.10 -9.56
N GLN A 78 -6.35 -6.34 -9.83
CA GLN A 78 -7.12 -7.52 -9.47
C GLN A 78 -7.26 -7.68 -7.95
N ILE A 79 -6.18 -7.50 -7.18
CA ILE A 79 -6.26 -7.52 -5.71
C ILE A 79 -7.25 -6.47 -5.22
N TYR A 80 -7.19 -5.26 -5.76
CA TYR A 80 -8.08 -4.18 -5.34
C TYR A 80 -9.55 -4.55 -5.60
N ASP A 81 -9.89 -5.02 -6.81
CA ASP A 81 -11.26 -5.36 -7.18
C ASP A 81 -11.81 -6.53 -6.35
N GLU A 82 -10.97 -7.55 -6.12
CA GLU A 82 -11.32 -8.69 -5.25
C GLU A 82 -11.57 -8.26 -3.80
N GLU A 83 -10.72 -7.42 -3.21
CA GLU A 83 -10.92 -6.94 -1.85
C GLU A 83 -12.11 -5.99 -1.74
N ALA A 84 -12.34 -5.15 -2.76
CA ALA A 84 -13.46 -4.22 -2.78
C ALA A 84 -14.80 -4.97 -2.89
N ALA A 85 -14.81 -6.12 -3.56
CA ALA A 85 -15.97 -7.00 -3.63
C ALA A 85 -16.13 -7.90 -2.39
N ARG A 86 -15.05 -8.16 -1.64
CA ARG A 86 -15.06 -9.06 -0.48
C ARG A 86 -15.43 -8.36 0.83
N ILE A 87 -14.97 -7.13 1.02
CA ILE A 87 -15.15 -6.41 2.29
C ILE A 87 -16.53 -5.75 2.30
N ASP A 88 -17.31 -6.04 3.34
CA ASP A 88 -18.59 -5.38 3.60
C ASP A 88 -18.35 -3.94 4.07
N LEU A 89 -18.20 -3.04 3.10
CA LEU A 89 -18.04 -1.61 3.33
C LEU A 89 -19.40 -0.92 3.36
N SER A 90 -19.54 0.13 4.17
CA SER A 90 -20.72 0.99 4.12
C SER A 90 -20.78 1.76 2.79
N THR A 91 -21.98 2.15 2.35
CA THR A 91 -22.15 2.92 1.10
C THR A 91 -21.29 4.18 1.07
N LEU A 92 -21.16 4.85 2.22
CA LEU A 92 -20.31 6.04 2.37
C LEU A 92 -18.81 5.69 2.28
N ALA A 93 -18.39 4.59 2.89
CA ALA A 93 -17.01 4.12 2.80
C ALA A 93 -16.65 3.73 1.35
N ILE A 94 -17.56 3.07 0.62
CA ILE A 94 -17.37 2.73 -0.81
C ILE A 94 -17.18 4.00 -1.65
N ALA A 95 -18.02 5.01 -1.42
CA ALA A 95 -17.93 6.28 -2.15
C ALA A 95 -16.62 7.04 -1.86
N ALA A 96 -16.07 6.89 -0.65
CA ALA A 96 -14.82 7.52 -0.22
C ALA A 96 -13.58 6.63 -0.40
N LEU A 97 -13.72 5.44 -1.02
CA LEU A 97 -12.57 4.59 -1.31
C LEU A 97 -11.62 5.32 -2.28
N PRO A 98 -10.30 5.22 -2.05
CA PRO A 98 -9.32 5.75 -2.99
C PRO A 98 -9.39 4.96 -4.30
N SER A 99 -9.19 5.63 -5.43
CA SER A 99 -9.14 4.93 -6.71
C SER A 99 -7.93 3.97 -6.79
N GLN A 100 -8.04 2.96 -7.65
CA GLN A 100 -6.91 2.06 -7.95
C GLN A 100 -5.64 2.82 -8.37
N GLY A 101 -5.78 3.91 -9.13
CA GLY A 101 -4.65 4.73 -9.58
C GLY A 101 -3.91 5.41 -8.43
N GLU A 102 -4.66 5.92 -7.44
CA GLU A 102 -4.11 6.58 -6.25
C GLU A 102 -3.32 5.59 -5.37
N LEU A 103 -3.87 4.39 -5.14
CA LEU A 103 -3.19 3.36 -4.37
C LEU A 103 -2.07 2.66 -5.14
N GLY A 104 -2.18 2.57 -6.47
CA GLY A 104 -1.30 1.77 -7.31
C GLY A 104 0.17 2.13 -7.14
N SER A 105 0.52 3.41 -6.99
CA SER A 105 1.91 3.83 -6.77
C SER A 105 2.47 3.34 -5.43
N THR A 106 1.68 3.42 -4.35
CA THR A 106 2.07 2.96 -3.01
C THR A 106 2.16 1.45 -2.94
N LEU A 107 1.21 0.74 -3.57
CA LEU A 107 1.16 -0.72 -3.61
C LEU A 107 2.32 -1.29 -4.44
N ASN A 108 2.60 -0.71 -5.62
CA ASN A 108 3.76 -1.09 -6.43
C ASN A 108 5.07 -0.85 -5.67
N LYS A 109 5.20 0.27 -4.95
CA LYS A 109 6.37 0.53 -4.08
C LYS A 109 6.52 -0.56 -3.01
N ALA A 110 5.43 -0.97 -2.37
CA ALA A 110 5.45 -2.04 -1.37
C ALA A 110 5.88 -3.39 -1.98
N ARG A 111 5.45 -3.67 -3.22
CA ARG A 111 5.81 -4.89 -3.96
C ARG A 111 7.23 -4.89 -4.54
N ARG A 112 7.96 -3.77 -4.56
CA ARG A 112 9.33 -3.69 -5.15
C ARG A 112 10.30 -4.71 -4.59
N LEU A 113 10.15 -5.12 -3.33
CA LEU A 113 10.99 -6.14 -2.72
C LEU A 113 10.71 -7.55 -3.27
N GLN A 114 9.47 -7.81 -3.70
CA GLN A 114 9.04 -9.08 -4.26
C GLN A 114 9.26 -9.14 -5.78
N THR A 115 8.99 -8.04 -6.49
CA THR A 115 9.24 -7.90 -7.92
C THR A 115 10.21 -6.75 -8.14
N PRO A 116 11.54 -6.98 -8.09
CA PRO A 116 12.51 -5.92 -8.31
C PRO A 116 12.34 -5.32 -9.70
N SER A 117 12.59 -4.02 -9.81
CA SER A 117 12.57 -3.34 -11.10
C SER A 117 13.54 -4.01 -12.05
N ILE A 118 13.08 -4.28 -13.27
CA ILE A 118 13.98 -4.71 -14.35
C ILE A 118 15.03 -3.61 -14.52
N PRO A 119 16.33 -3.94 -14.48
CA PRO A 119 17.38 -2.96 -14.69
C PRO A 119 17.21 -2.33 -16.07
N ASN A 120 17.25 -0.99 -16.11
CA ASN A 120 17.17 -0.21 -17.35
C ASN A 120 18.54 -0.12 -18.06
N SER A 121 19.61 -0.59 -17.44
CA SER A 121 20.92 -0.68 -18.07
C SER A 121 20.94 -1.85 -19.04
N GLN A 122 21.51 -1.63 -20.23
CA GLN A 122 21.89 -2.71 -21.13
C GLN A 122 22.79 -3.68 -20.34
N LEU A 123 22.25 -4.85 -19.97
CA LEU A 123 22.89 -5.72 -18.98
C LEU A 123 24.20 -6.35 -19.50
N PHE A 124 24.43 -6.32 -20.81
CA PHE A 124 25.60 -6.92 -21.45
C PHE A 124 25.99 -6.14 -22.71
N ASP A 125 27.27 -5.79 -22.82
CA ASP A 125 27.87 -5.41 -24.09
C ASP A 125 28.05 -6.69 -24.91
N ILE A 126 27.17 -6.91 -25.88
CA ILE A 126 27.27 -8.07 -26.77
C ILE A 126 28.43 -7.80 -27.72
N PRO A 127 29.51 -8.61 -27.72
CA PRO A 127 30.63 -8.37 -28.61
C PRO A 127 30.15 -8.42 -30.07
N GLN A 128 30.73 -7.59 -30.93
CA GLN A 128 30.28 -7.41 -32.31
C GLN A 128 30.23 -8.74 -33.10
N SER A 129 31.10 -9.69 -32.77
CA SER A 129 31.13 -11.05 -33.34
C SER A 129 29.88 -11.88 -33.06
N TYR A 130 29.14 -11.59 -31.99
CA TYR A 130 27.91 -12.28 -31.58
C TYR A 130 26.63 -11.53 -31.97
N THR A 131 26.75 -10.44 -32.73
CA THR A 131 25.59 -9.65 -33.20
C THR A 131 24.96 -10.19 -34.47
N LYS A 132 25.65 -11.09 -35.18
CA LYS A 132 25.22 -11.66 -36.47
C LYS A 132 25.23 -13.19 -36.45
N THR A 133 24.28 -13.78 -37.17
CA THR A 133 24.24 -15.21 -37.49
C THR A 133 25.30 -15.57 -38.52
N LEU A 134 25.54 -16.88 -38.73
CA LEU A 134 26.43 -17.40 -39.79
C LEU A 134 26.05 -16.93 -41.21
N LYS A 135 24.81 -16.47 -41.40
CA LYS A 135 24.29 -15.89 -42.66
C LYS A 135 24.34 -14.35 -42.69
N ASN A 136 25.08 -13.73 -41.78
CA ASN A 136 25.18 -12.26 -41.62
C ASN A 136 23.87 -11.54 -41.25
N LEU A 137 22.83 -12.26 -40.82
CA LEU A 137 21.59 -11.65 -40.33
C LEU A 137 21.72 -11.26 -38.85
N PRO A 138 21.09 -10.16 -38.39
CA PRO A 138 21.11 -9.77 -36.98
C PRO A 138 20.55 -10.89 -36.09
N PHE A 139 21.27 -11.20 -34.99
CA PHE A 139 20.94 -12.31 -34.10
C PHE A 139 19.83 -11.95 -33.07
N LEU A 140 19.85 -10.72 -32.53
CA LEU A 140 18.81 -10.22 -31.63
C LEU A 140 17.77 -9.39 -32.39
N CYS A 141 16.61 -9.97 -32.64
CA CYS A 141 15.46 -9.27 -33.22
C CYS A 141 14.55 -8.61 -32.17
N ILE A 142 14.85 -8.79 -30.87
CA ILE A 142 13.91 -8.51 -29.76
C ILE A 142 13.84 -7.00 -29.41
N ASP A 143 14.89 -6.22 -29.67
CA ASP A 143 14.92 -4.79 -29.30
C ASP A 143 14.22 -3.85 -30.30
N GLN A 144 13.68 -4.36 -31.41
CA GLN A 144 12.90 -3.53 -32.36
C GLN A 144 11.42 -3.37 -31.97
N ILE A 145 10.98 -4.01 -30.89
CA ILE A 145 9.60 -4.03 -30.40
C ILE A 145 9.65 -3.52 -28.96
N ILE A 146 9.59 -2.23 -28.66
CA ILE A 146 8.38 -1.41 -28.53
C ILE A 146 8.84 0.06 -28.59
N LYS A 147 8.51 0.81 -29.64
CA LYS A 147 8.49 2.27 -29.56
C LYS A 147 7.46 2.65 -28.51
N ARG A 148 7.89 2.96 -27.28
CA ARG A 148 6.99 3.53 -26.25
C ARG A 148 6.40 4.80 -26.87
N LYS A 149 5.08 4.83 -27.10
CA LYS A 149 4.37 6.04 -27.54
C LYS A 149 4.74 7.16 -26.57
N THR A 150 5.44 8.18 -27.09
CA THR A 150 5.64 9.45 -26.39
C THR A 150 4.27 10.00 -26.05
N ARG A 151 4.00 10.27 -24.76
CA ARG A 151 2.84 11.08 -24.37
C ARG A 151 3.04 12.46 -24.98
N ILE A 152 2.17 12.82 -25.90
CA ILE A 152 2.03 14.20 -26.38
C ILE A 152 1.36 14.97 -25.24
N LEU A 153 2.03 16.04 -24.79
CA LEU A 153 1.50 17.02 -23.84
C LEU A 153 0.40 17.85 -24.50
#